data_AF-A0A291DHJ1-F1
#
_entry.id   AF-A0A291DHJ1-F1
#
_cell.length_a   1.000
_cell.length_b   1.000
_cell.length_c   1.000
_cell.angle_alpha   90.00
_cell.angle_beta   90.00
_cell.angle_gamma   90.00
#
_symmetry.space_group_name_H-M   'P 1'
#
loop_
_entity.id
_entity.type
_entity.pdbx_description
1 polymer ?
#
loop_
_entity_poly.entity_id
_entity_poly.type
_entity_poly.pdbx_seq_one_letter_code
_entity_poly.pdbx_strand_id
1 'polypeptide(L)'
;MTTDRQPKEMLTVKELAEIFGISRQAMRKHVDNIEPTYLAKNSQGYKTVLWSGVLHLADKLGRTELLEAFEIPDTASSDSIEMKLFAQLQQKDAQIDQLQSLLAQQQKLLDQQQQLTLQVNKQILLLTSQERLSGDLNKELNNGSENFKTPQNAYDSPSEQEEKFTSENEVVRPKQERKKKWWHFFREP
;
A
#
# COMPACT_ATOMS: atom_id res chain seq x y z
N MET A 1 -28.62 -11.75 55.63
CA MET A 1 -27.72 -10.64 55.22
C MET A 1 -26.74 -11.20 54.19
N THR A 2 -27.22 -11.36 52.95
CA THR A 2 -26.43 -11.85 51.82
C THR A 2 -25.84 -10.63 51.13
N THR A 3 -24.54 -10.39 51.30
CA THR A 3 -23.87 -9.34 50.53
C THR A 3 -23.73 -9.82 49.09
N ASP A 4 -24.57 -9.28 48.19
CA ASP A 4 -24.31 -9.22 46.77
C ASP A 4 -22.96 -8.52 46.56
N ARG A 5 -21.89 -9.31 46.54
CA ARG A 5 -20.62 -8.85 46.00
C ARG A 5 -20.82 -8.79 44.49
N GLN A 6 -20.79 -7.57 43.97
CA GLN A 6 -20.46 -7.22 42.59
C GLN A 6 -19.55 -8.29 41.98
N PRO A 7 -19.70 -8.66 40.69
CA PRO A 7 -18.74 -9.52 40.03
C PRO A 7 -17.42 -8.76 39.96
N LYS A 8 -16.61 -8.85 41.02
CA LYS A 8 -15.23 -8.40 41.01
C LYS A 8 -14.62 -9.20 39.88
N GLU A 9 -14.30 -8.55 38.77
CA GLU A 9 -13.87 -9.24 37.56
C GLU A 9 -12.70 -10.17 37.93
N MET A 10 -12.98 -11.47 37.82
CA MET A 10 -12.16 -12.55 38.34
C MET A 10 -11.70 -13.34 37.13
N LEU A 11 -10.41 -13.20 36.78
CA LEU A 11 -9.85 -13.90 35.64
C LEU A 11 -9.28 -15.24 36.07
N THR A 12 -9.58 -16.27 35.30
CA THR A 12 -9.01 -17.61 35.46
C THR A 12 -7.59 -17.64 34.91
N VAL A 13 -6.82 -18.65 35.33
CA VAL A 13 -5.46 -18.90 34.79
C VAL A 13 -5.48 -19.09 33.27
N LYS A 14 -6.58 -19.61 32.71
CA LYS A 14 -6.74 -19.80 31.27
C LYS A 14 -6.81 -18.45 30.55
N GLU A 15 -7.69 -17.56 30.99
CA GLU A 15 -7.88 -16.24 30.39
C GLU A 15 -6.61 -15.40 30.53
N LEU A 16 -5.97 -15.45 31.70
CA LEU A 16 -4.68 -14.78 31.92
C LEU A 16 -3.58 -15.29 31.00
N ALA A 17 -3.50 -16.61 30.78
CA ALA A 17 -2.50 -17.16 29.87
C ALA A 17 -2.70 -16.64 28.43
N GLU A 18 -3.96 -16.54 27.99
CA GLU A 18 -4.33 -16.03 26.67
C GLU A 18 -4.01 -14.52 26.55
N ILE A 19 -4.37 -13.71 27.55
CA ILE A 19 -4.09 -12.27 27.61
C ILE A 19 -2.58 -11.98 27.58
N PHE A 20 -1.79 -12.69 28.39
CA PHE A 20 -0.37 -12.42 28.55
C PHE A 20 0.50 -13.08 27.46
N GLY A 21 -0.12 -13.90 26.60
CA GLY A 21 0.56 -14.65 25.55
C GLY A 21 1.57 -15.66 26.08
N ILE A 22 1.31 -16.24 27.26
CA ILE A 22 2.18 -17.27 27.87
C ILE A 22 1.43 -18.58 28.08
N SER A 23 2.16 -19.69 28.26
CA SER A 23 1.50 -20.99 28.47
C SER A 23 0.72 -21.01 29.79
N ARG A 24 -0.38 -21.78 29.84
CA ARG A 24 -1.20 -21.96 31.07
C ARG A 24 -0.38 -22.46 32.25
N GLN A 25 0.62 -23.32 32.00
CA GLN A 25 1.51 -23.83 33.04
C GLN A 25 2.46 -22.74 33.56
N ALA A 26 3.00 -21.89 32.67
CA ALA A 26 3.81 -20.75 33.07
C ALA A 26 2.98 -19.75 33.88
N MET A 27 1.79 -19.39 33.39
CA MET A 27 0.86 -18.51 34.11
C MET A 27 0.50 -19.08 35.48
N ARG A 28 0.28 -20.40 35.58
CA ARG A 28 0.00 -21.05 36.86
C ARG A 28 1.12 -20.85 37.88
N LYS A 29 2.39 -20.99 37.45
CA LYS A 29 3.55 -20.73 38.32
C LYS A 29 3.57 -19.29 38.82
N HIS A 30 3.26 -18.32 37.96
CA HIS A 30 3.18 -16.92 38.37
C HIS A 30 2.03 -16.71 39.37
N VAL A 31 0.85 -17.26 39.11
CA VAL A 31 -0.35 -17.18 39.98
C VAL A 31 -0.20 -17.87 41.33
N ASP A 32 0.62 -18.93 41.42
CA ASP A 32 0.93 -19.59 42.69
C ASP A 32 1.96 -18.80 43.53
N ASN A 33 2.70 -17.87 42.92
CA ASN A 33 3.69 -17.00 43.57
C ASN A 33 3.14 -15.60 43.95
N ILE A 34 1.85 -15.35 43.78
CA ILE A 34 1.20 -14.08 44.17
C ILE A 34 0.63 -14.21 45.57
N GLU A 35 0.54 -13.10 46.30
CA GLU A 35 -0.08 -13.08 47.62
C GLU A 35 -1.55 -13.56 47.59
N PRO A 36 -1.99 -14.34 48.60
CA PRO A 36 -3.36 -14.82 48.71
C PRO A 36 -4.44 -13.73 48.67
N THR A 37 -4.09 -12.49 49.05
CA THR A 37 -4.98 -11.32 49.01
C THR A 37 -5.51 -11.01 47.61
N TYR A 38 -4.76 -11.35 46.57
CA TYR A 38 -5.13 -11.15 45.17
C TYR A 38 -5.85 -12.34 44.55
N LEU A 39 -6.05 -13.40 45.33
CA LEU A 39 -6.61 -14.66 44.85
C LEU A 39 -8.02 -14.83 45.39
N ALA A 40 -8.91 -15.34 44.54
CA ALA A 40 -10.28 -15.66 44.87
C ALA A 40 -10.62 -17.07 44.37
N LYS A 41 -11.80 -17.54 44.76
CA LYS A 41 -12.43 -18.72 44.18
C LYS A 41 -13.73 -18.29 43.53
N ASN A 42 -13.99 -18.77 42.31
CA ASN A 42 -15.28 -18.56 41.67
C ASN A 42 -16.37 -19.44 42.31
N SER A 43 -17.62 -19.28 41.86
CA SER A 43 -18.78 -20.06 42.32
C SER A 43 -18.62 -21.59 42.12
N GLN A 44 -17.75 -22.00 41.19
CA GLN A 44 -17.43 -23.39 40.89
C GLN A 44 -16.20 -23.91 41.66
N GLY A 45 -15.57 -23.09 42.50
CA GLY A 45 -14.43 -23.45 43.34
C GLY A 45 -13.05 -23.34 42.65
N TYR A 46 -12.98 -22.89 41.41
CA TYR A 46 -11.72 -22.68 40.69
C TYR A 46 -10.98 -21.43 41.19
N LYS A 47 -9.65 -21.50 41.24
CA LYS A 47 -8.77 -20.39 41.60
C LYS A 47 -8.82 -19.30 40.51
N THR A 48 -9.23 -18.11 40.89
CA THR A 48 -9.27 -16.91 40.05
C THR A 48 -8.39 -15.82 40.65
N VAL A 49 -7.95 -14.90 39.80
CA VAL A 49 -7.14 -13.74 40.16
C VAL A 49 -8.03 -12.51 40.09
N LEU A 50 -7.99 -11.70 41.15
CA LEU A 50 -8.65 -10.41 41.20
C LEU A 50 -7.94 -9.41 40.30
N TRP A 51 -8.66 -8.41 39.78
CA TRP A 51 -8.09 -7.35 38.94
C TRP A 51 -6.79 -6.75 39.47
N SER A 52 -6.73 -6.43 40.77
CA SER A 52 -5.49 -5.93 41.39
C SER A 52 -4.31 -6.90 41.29
N GLY A 53 -4.57 -8.21 41.33
CA GLY A 53 -3.56 -9.24 41.08
C GLY A 53 -3.12 -9.34 39.62
N VAL A 54 -3.99 -8.99 38.68
CA VAL A 54 -3.68 -8.96 37.24
C VAL A 54 -2.70 -7.82 36.94
N LEU A 55 -2.90 -6.65 37.55
CA LEU A 55 -1.96 -5.52 37.47
C LEU A 55 -0.60 -5.90 38.06
N HIS A 56 -0.56 -6.53 39.24
CA HIS A 56 0.70 -7.03 39.82
C HIS A 56 1.40 -8.08 38.93
N LEU A 57 0.64 -8.92 38.23
CA LEU A 57 1.19 -9.86 37.27
C LEU A 57 1.80 -9.17 36.06
N ALA A 58 1.14 -8.15 35.52
CA ALA A 58 1.62 -7.38 34.37
C ALA A 58 2.92 -6.63 34.70
N ASP A 59 3.00 -6.03 35.89
CA ASP A 59 4.23 -5.42 36.39
C ASP A 59 5.37 -6.46 36.52
N LYS A 60 5.12 -7.59 37.20
CA LYS A 60 6.12 -8.65 37.40
C LYS A 60 6.59 -9.32 36.10
N LEU A 61 5.72 -9.38 35.08
CA LEU A 61 6.03 -9.96 33.77
C LEU A 61 6.59 -8.94 32.77
N GLY A 62 6.75 -7.67 33.18
CA GLY A 62 7.24 -6.60 32.29
C GLY A 62 6.31 -6.32 31.11
N ARG A 63 5.00 -6.57 31.27
CA ARG A 63 3.97 -6.32 30.25
C ARG A 63 3.30 -4.97 30.50
N THR A 64 4.09 -3.89 30.39
CA THR A 64 3.61 -2.51 30.62
C THR A 64 2.51 -2.10 29.64
N GLU A 65 2.51 -2.62 28.41
CA GLU A 65 1.44 -2.43 27.43
C GLU A 65 0.08 -2.95 27.93
N LEU A 66 0.09 -4.03 28.71
CA LEU A 66 -1.11 -4.56 29.33
C LEU A 66 -1.53 -3.76 30.55
N LEU A 67 -0.60 -3.10 31.26
CA LEU A 67 -0.94 -2.19 32.35
C LEU A 67 -1.75 -1.00 31.84
N GLU A 68 -1.36 -0.39 30.71
CA GLU A 68 -2.12 0.70 30.09
C GLU A 68 -3.50 0.24 29.59
N ALA A 69 -3.60 -0.99 29.10
CA ALA A 69 -4.88 -1.57 28.69
C ALA A 69 -5.79 -1.98 29.87
N PHE A 70 -5.19 -2.30 31.04
CA PHE A 70 -5.89 -2.74 32.25
C PHE A 70 -6.07 -1.66 33.31
N GLU A 71 -5.40 -0.52 33.17
CA GLU A 71 -5.80 0.72 33.83
C GLU A 71 -7.16 1.12 33.26
N ILE A 72 -8.21 0.70 33.97
CA ILE A 72 -9.48 1.42 33.93
C ILE A 72 -9.09 2.86 34.29
N PRO A 73 -9.37 3.87 33.44
CA PRO A 73 -9.06 5.26 33.75
C PRO A 73 -10.03 5.75 34.82
N ASP A 74 -9.93 5.20 36.03
CA ASP A 74 -10.52 5.73 37.24
C ASP A 74 -9.74 7.01 37.56
N THR A 75 -10.08 8.11 36.88
CA THR A 75 -9.87 9.55 37.24
C THR A 75 -9.83 10.52 36.05
N ALA A 76 -9.99 10.08 34.80
CA ALA A 76 -10.33 11.02 33.73
C ALA A 76 -11.85 11.14 33.66
N SER A 77 -12.41 12.32 33.99
CA SER A 77 -13.85 12.61 33.82
C SER A 77 -14.35 12.05 32.48
N SER A 78 -15.53 11.43 32.44
CA SER A 78 -16.15 10.92 31.20
C SER A 78 -16.06 11.94 30.07
N ASP A 79 -16.28 13.21 30.41
CA ASP A 79 -16.16 14.37 29.51
C ASP A 79 -14.79 14.49 28.84
N SER A 80 -13.69 14.15 29.53
CA SER A 80 -12.33 14.20 28.98
C SER A 80 -12.09 13.10 27.94
N ILE A 81 -12.68 11.92 28.14
CA ILE A 81 -12.59 10.80 27.20
C ILE A 81 -13.46 11.08 25.98
N GLU A 82 -14.68 11.54 26.18
CA GLU A 82 -15.61 11.93 25.11
C GLU A 82 -15.03 13.04 24.23
N MET A 83 -14.42 14.08 24.84
CA MET A 83 -13.75 15.15 24.11
C MET A 83 -12.55 14.66 23.28
N LYS A 84 -11.74 13.74 23.82
CA LYS A 84 -10.63 13.14 23.07
C LYS A 84 -11.11 12.29 21.91
N LEU A 85 -12.15 11.47 22.12
CA LEU A 85 -12.75 10.66 21.06
C LEU A 85 -13.37 11.54 19.97
N PHE A 86 -14.07 12.61 20.35
CA PHE A 86 -14.64 13.56 19.41
C PHE A 86 -13.56 14.25 18.56
N ALA A 87 -12.48 14.71 19.19
CA ALA A 87 -11.34 15.30 18.48
C ALA A 87 -10.70 14.30 17.50
N GLN A 88 -10.54 13.03 17.90
CA GLN A 88 -10.03 11.98 17.02
C GLN A 88 -10.97 11.69 15.85
N LEU A 89 -12.29 11.68 16.07
CA LEU A 89 -13.28 11.52 15.01
C LEU A 89 -13.20 12.66 13.99
N GLN A 90 -13.18 13.91 14.46
CA GLN A 90 -13.02 15.07 13.57
C GLN A 90 -11.73 15.00 12.74
N GLN A 91 -10.62 14.57 13.34
CA GLN A 91 -9.37 14.40 12.61
C GLN A 91 -9.47 13.30 11.54
N LYS A 92 -10.13 12.19 11.86
CA LYS A 92 -10.35 11.08 10.93
C LYS A 92 -11.27 11.49 9.78
N ASP A 93 -12.34 12.23 10.06
CA ASP A 93 -13.26 12.75 9.03
C ASP A 93 -12.53 13.71 8.08
N ALA A 94 -11.72 14.63 8.60
CA ALA A 94 -10.91 15.52 7.77
C ALA A 94 -9.92 14.74 6.88
N GLN A 95 -9.33 13.66 7.38
CA GLN A 95 -8.46 12.78 6.59
C GLN A 95 -9.25 12.04 5.49
N ILE A 96 -10.47 11.60 5.79
CA ILE A 96 -11.35 10.97 4.81
C ILE A 96 -11.68 11.96 3.68
N ASP A 97 -12.03 13.19 4.01
CA ASP A 97 -12.32 14.23 3.01
C ASP A 97 -11.12 14.52 2.10
N GLN A 98 -9.91 14.58 2.68
CA GLN A 98 -8.67 14.74 1.92
C GLN A 98 -8.44 13.58 0.94
N LEU A 99 -8.64 12.33 1.40
CA LEU A 99 -8.49 11.14 0.56
C LEU A 99 -9.54 11.10 -0.56
N GLN A 100 -10.80 11.46 -0.27
CA GLN A 100 -11.85 11.54 -1.27
C GLN A 100 -11.55 12.59 -2.34
N SER A 101 -11.05 13.77 -1.93
CA SER A 101 -10.61 14.83 -2.85
C SER A 101 -9.47 14.36 -3.76
N LEU A 102 -8.46 13.68 -3.19
CA LEU A 102 -7.34 13.11 -3.96
C LEU A 102 -7.82 12.04 -4.94
N LEU A 103 -8.77 11.19 -4.55
CA LEU A 103 -9.35 10.17 -5.43
C LEU A 103 -10.10 10.83 -6.59
N ALA A 104 -10.90 11.87 -6.33
CA ALA A 104 -11.59 12.62 -7.37
C ALA A 104 -10.61 13.27 -8.37
N GLN A 105 -9.49 13.82 -7.89
CA GLN A 105 -8.43 14.35 -8.75
C GLN A 105 -7.78 13.27 -9.63
N GLN A 106 -7.48 12.10 -9.06
CA GLN A 106 -6.92 10.98 -9.81
C GLN A 106 -7.89 10.45 -10.88
N GLN A 107 -9.18 10.34 -10.56
CA GLN A 107 -10.20 9.93 -11.53
C GLN A 107 -10.28 10.92 -12.69
N LYS A 108 -10.27 12.23 -12.41
CA LYS A 108 -10.27 13.27 -13.45
C LYS A 108 -9.04 13.16 -14.35
N LEU A 109 -7.85 12.92 -13.78
CA LEU A 109 -6.62 12.75 -14.56
C LEU A 109 -6.69 11.50 -15.45
N LEU A 110 -7.23 10.40 -14.92
CA LEU A 110 -7.43 9.16 -15.66
C LEU A 110 -8.38 9.38 -16.85
N ASP A 111 -9.50 10.07 -16.63
CA ASP A 111 -10.47 10.37 -17.68
C ASP A 111 -9.83 11.24 -18.78
N GLN A 112 -9.03 12.24 -18.41
CA GLN A 112 -8.27 13.06 -19.36
C GLN A 112 -7.27 12.22 -20.17
N GLN A 113 -6.54 11.31 -19.52
CA GLN A 113 -5.60 10.42 -20.20
C GLN A 113 -6.32 9.49 -21.19
N GLN A 114 -7.48 8.96 -20.81
CA GLN A 114 -8.29 8.11 -21.69
C GLN A 114 -8.77 8.89 -22.93
N GLN A 115 -9.27 10.11 -22.73
CA GLN A 115 -9.70 10.97 -23.84
C GLN A 115 -8.57 11.28 -24.82
N LEU A 116 -7.40 11.68 -24.31
CA LEU A 116 -6.22 11.96 -25.13
C LEU A 116 -5.76 10.70 -25.89
N THR A 117 -5.74 9.55 -25.22
CA THR A 117 -5.37 8.26 -25.85
C THR A 117 -6.31 7.93 -27.01
N LEU A 118 -7.63 8.11 -26.83
CA LEU A 118 -8.60 7.90 -27.89
C LEU A 118 -8.41 8.88 -29.06
N GLN A 119 -8.10 10.15 -28.78
CA GLN A 119 -7.82 11.14 -29.84
C GLN A 119 -6.56 10.79 -30.63
N VAL A 120 -5.47 10.43 -29.95
CA VAL A 120 -4.22 10.01 -30.58
C VAL A 120 -4.43 8.76 -31.43
N ASN A 121 -5.13 7.75 -30.91
CA ASN A 121 -5.43 6.54 -31.67
C ASN A 121 -6.24 6.83 -32.94
N LYS A 122 -7.20 7.77 -32.89
CA LYS A 122 -7.94 8.21 -34.08
C LYS A 122 -7.02 8.85 -35.12
N GLN A 123 -6.10 9.73 -34.69
CA GLN A 123 -5.15 10.38 -35.59
C GLN A 123 -4.20 9.36 -36.23
N ILE A 124 -3.67 8.39 -35.46
CA ILE A 124 -2.83 7.32 -35.97
C ILE A 124 -3.57 6.54 -37.07
N LEU A 125 -4.83 6.15 -36.85
CA LEU A 125 -5.60 5.42 -37.85
C LEU A 125 -5.78 6.21 -39.16
N LEU A 126 -6.01 7.53 -39.09
CA LEU A 126 -6.13 8.38 -40.27
C LEU A 126 -4.81 8.45 -41.05
N LEU A 127 -3.70 8.71 -40.35
CA LEU A 127 -2.37 8.80 -40.97
C LEU A 127 -1.94 7.46 -41.57
N THR A 128 -2.09 6.36 -40.84
CA THR A 128 -1.78 5.02 -41.36
C THR A 128 -2.65 4.65 -42.56
N SER A 129 -3.91 5.09 -42.61
CA SER A 129 -4.77 4.88 -43.78
C SER A 129 -4.29 5.68 -44.98
N GLN A 130 -3.89 6.94 -44.77
CA GLN A 130 -3.33 7.79 -45.82
C GLN A 130 -2.01 7.25 -46.37
N GLU A 131 -1.12 6.77 -45.50
CA GLU A 131 0.16 6.14 -45.89
C GLU A 131 -0.03 4.86 -46.72
N ARG A 132 -1.05 4.05 -46.41
CA ARG A 132 -1.37 2.87 -47.22
C ARG A 132 -1.86 3.27 -48.62
N LEU A 133 -2.74 4.26 -48.71
CA LEU A 133 -3.25 4.75 -49.99
C LEU A 133 -2.14 5.38 -50.85
N SER A 134 -1.24 6.16 -50.25
CA SER A 134 -0.10 6.74 -50.97
C SER A 134 0.96 5.69 -51.36
N GLY A 135 1.20 4.69 -50.50
CA GLY A 135 2.10 3.57 -50.79
C GLY A 135 1.63 2.71 -51.98
N ASP A 136 0.32 2.46 -52.10
CA ASP A 136 -0.24 1.70 -53.21
C ASP A 136 -0.22 2.49 -54.54
N LEU A 137 -0.54 3.79 -54.51
CA LEU A 137 -0.41 4.67 -55.70
C LEU A 137 1.02 4.74 -56.23
N ASN A 138 2.01 4.78 -55.34
CA ASN A 138 3.43 4.78 -55.74
C ASN A 138 3.88 3.43 -56.33
N LYS A 139 3.26 2.30 -55.95
CA LYS A 139 3.54 1.01 -56.58
C LYS A 139 2.90 0.90 -57.96
N GLU A 140 1.68 1.40 -58.14
CA GLU A 140 1.04 1.46 -59.46
C GLU A 140 1.80 2.36 -60.44
N LEU A 141 2.27 3.53 -60.00
CA LEU A 141 3.06 4.45 -60.83
C LEU A 141 4.42 3.88 -61.24
N ASN A 142 5.10 3.13 -60.35
CA ASN A 142 6.39 2.53 -60.66
C ASN A 142 6.29 1.30 -61.58
N ASN A 143 5.16 0.59 -61.58
CA ASN A 143 4.93 -0.54 -62.50
C ASN A 143 4.52 -0.11 -63.92
N GLY A 144 4.17 1.17 -64.13
CA GLY A 144 3.82 1.73 -65.44
C GLY A 144 4.99 2.39 -66.19
N SER A 145 6.17 2.45 -65.59
CA SER A 145 7.33 3.20 -66.10
C SER A 145 8.55 2.33 -66.38
N GLU A 146 8.35 1.11 -66.89
CA GLU A 146 9.42 0.35 -67.53
C GLU A 146 9.32 0.52 -69.05
N ASN A 147 9.92 1.59 -69.61
CA ASN A 147 10.46 1.62 -70.99
C ASN A 147 11.01 3.00 -71.39
N PHE A 148 11.97 3.59 -70.66
CA PHE A 148 12.89 4.56 -71.29
C PHE A 148 14.29 4.45 -70.69
N LYS A 149 15.25 4.11 -71.56
CA LYS A 149 16.67 3.89 -71.27
C LYS A 149 17.51 5.11 -71.64
N THR A 150 18.41 5.52 -70.72
CA THR A 150 19.81 6.01 -70.93
C THR A 150 20.03 7.50 -71.29
N PRO A 151 21.20 8.17 -71.02
CA PRO A 151 22.36 7.90 -70.13
C PRO A 151 22.74 9.04 -69.13
N GLN A 152 23.70 8.71 -68.26
CA GLN A 152 24.53 9.56 -67.38
C GLN A 152 25.12 10.83 -68.03
N ASN A 153 25.32 11.88 -67.23
CA ASN A 153 26.47 12.79 -67.35
C ASN A 153 26.91 13.32 -65.98
N ALA A 154 28.22 13.23 -65.76
CA ALA A 154 28.97 13.66 -64.58
C ALA A 154 29.20 15.18 -64.58
N TYR A 155 29.29 15.79 -63.40
CA TYR A 155 30.23 16.89 -63.13
C TYR A 155 30.55 16.92 -61.63
N ASP A 156 31.83 16.79 -61.33
CA ASP A 156 32.48 16.94 -60.03
C ASP A 156 32.50 18.42 -59.54
N SER A 157 32.53 18.60 -58.22
CA SER A 157 32.52 19.84 -57.41
C SER A 157 33.80 20.71 -57.56
N PRO A 158 33.95 21.91 -56.91
CA PRO A 158 34.17 22.02 -55.44
C PRO A 158 33.83 23.37 -54.70
N SER A 159 33.61 23.28 -53.37
CA SER A 159 33.93 24.28 -52.30
C SER A 159 33.09 25.59 -52.25
N GLU A 160 32.67 26.20 -51.13
CA GLU A 160 33.20 26.33 -49.76
C GLU A 160 32.10 26.64 -48.72
N GLN A 161 32.37 26.19 -47.49
CA GLN A 161 32.04 26.79 -46.18
C GLN A 161 30.59 26.82 -45.70
N GLU A 162 30.30 25.99 -44.68
CA GLU A 162 29.63 26.45 -43.46
C GLU A 162 30.02 25.55 -42.27
N GLU A 163 30.01 26.18 -41.10
CA GLU A 163 30.83 25.91 -39.93
C GLU A 163 30.51 24.64 -39.14
N LYS A 164 31.56 24.11 -38.50
CA LYS A 164 31.48 23.01 -37.53
C LYS A 164 31.04 23.52 -36.15
N PHE A 165 30.00 22.91 -35.58
CA PHE A 165 29.93 22.71 -34.13
C PHE A 165 29.76 21.21 -33.82
N THR A 166 30.74 20.69 -33.10
CA THR A 166 30.86 19.31 -32.63
C THR A 166 29.88 19.02 -31.51
N SER A 167 29.07 17.95 -31.63
CA SER A 167 28.43 17.34 -30.47
C SER A 167 29.35 16.25 -29.90
N GLU A 168 30.26 16.65 -29.01
CA GLU A 168 30.77 15.76 -27.98
C GLU A 168 29.62 15.48 -27.01
N ASN A 169 29.16 14.23 -26.93
CA ASN A 169 28.54 13.59 -25.75
C ASN A 169 28.15 12.16 -26.14
N GLU A 170 29.17 11.31 -26.23
CA GLU A 170 29.03 9.87 -26.24
C GLU A 170 28.57 9.40 -24.85
N VAL A 171 27.25 9.36 -24.63
CA VAL A 171 26.70 8.71 -23.44
C VAL A 171 26.66 7.21 -23.68
N VAL A 172 27.63 6.55 -23.08
CA VAL A 172 27.74 5.10 -22.89
C VAL A 172 26.38 4.50 -22.55
N ARG A 173 25.82 3.71 -23.48
CA ARG A 173 24.57 2.97 -23.29
C ARG A 173 24.86 1.76 -22.38
N PRO A 174 24.26 1.64 -21.18
CA PRO A 174 24.43 0.42 -20.39
C PRO A 174 23.74 -0.74 -21.13
N LYS A 175 24.46 -1.87 -21.26
CA LYS A 175 23.97 -3.12 -21.86
C LYS A 175 22.65 -3.51 -21.19
N GLN A 176 21.55 -3.42 -21.95
CA GLN A 176 20.25 -3.96 -21.53
C GLN A 176 20.35 -5.47 -21.40
N GLU A 177 20.49 -5.97 -20.17
CA GLU A 177 20.05 -7.31 -19.84
C GLU A 177 18.57 -7.44 -20.16
N ARG A 178 18.24 -8.45 -20.98
CA ARG A 178 16.90 -8.70 -21.48
C ARG A 178 15.97 -9.04 -20.31
N LYS A 179 15.28 -8.03 -19.77
CA LYS A 179 14.22 -8.22 -18.78
C LYS A 179 13.10 -9.04 -19.41
N LYS A 180 12.89 -10.26 -18.90
CA LYS A 180 11.79 -11.13 -19.32
C LYS A 180 10.46 -10.41 -19.07
N LYS A 181 9.62 -10.36 -20.11
CA LYS A 181 8.30 -9.71 -20.05
C LYS A 181 7.43 -10.42 -19.00
N TRP A 182 6.76 -9.65 -18.13
CA TRP A 182 5.95 -10.13 -17.01
C TRP A 182 4.90 -11.21 -17.36
N TRP A 183 4.44 -11.25 -18.62
CA TRP A 183 3.51 -12.25 -19.13
C TRP A 183 4.04 -13.69 -19.12
N HIS A 184 5.35 -13.90 -18.92
CA HIS A 184 5.92 -15.24 -18.81
C HIS A 184 5.67 -15.92 -17.44
N PHE A 185 5.19 -15.20 -16.43
CA PHE A 185 4.93 -15.76 -15.10
C PHE A 185 3.54 -16.41 -14.96
N PHE A 186 2.62 -16.18 -15.92
CA PHE A 186 1.24 -16.70 -15.85
C PHE A 186 0.98 -17.92 -16.72
N ARG A 187 2.04 -18.54 -17.26
CA ARG A 187 1.92 -19.80 -17.99
C ARG A 187 2.54 -20.89 -17.14
N GLU A 188 1.70 -21.48 -16.28
CA GLU A 188 2.05 -22.72 -15.57
C GLU A 188 2.06 -23.91 -16.56
N PRO A 189 2.88 -24.95 -16.25
CA PRO A 189 3.19 -26.06 -17.15
C PRO A 189 2.07 -27.07 -17.37
#